data_AF-A0AAG5D6Y2-F1
#
_entry.id   AF-A0AAG5D6Y2-F1
#
_cell.length_a   1.000
_cell.length_b   1.000
_cell.length_c   1.000
_cell.angle_alpha   90.00
_cell.angle_beta   90.00
_cell.angle_gamma   90.00
#
_symmetry.space_group_name_H-M   'P 1'
#
loop_
_entity.id
_entity.type
_entity.pdbx_description
1 polymer ?
#
loop_
_entity_poly.entity_id
_entity_poly.type
_entity_poly.pdbx_seq_one_letter_code
_entity_poly.pdbx_strand_id
1 'polypeptide(L)'
;MMEQSSLLDFSKTIKTHATIIGVLLVLSTISTFVLGASWDLIVEHSTNIDNAKLTQTILLVVGAINLLFTTIYLIGFLKRIRWCITVCLVFVIPGFVLQALSLVLALISLSMVHILQNLISFGISGYFLLVLVQMRKMMSNGLLADSEQV
;
A
#
# COMPACT_ATOMS: atom_id res chain seq x y z
N MET A 1 26.82 24.98 -3.91
CA MET A 1 27.15 23.79 -3.09
C MET A 1 26.24 23.83 -1.88
N MET A 2 25.15 23.06 -1.87
CA MET A 2 24.27 22.93 -0.71
C MET A 2 24.02 21.44 -0.47
N GLU A 3 24.45 21.00 0.71
CA GLU A 3 24.27 19.66 1.28
C GLU A 3 22.79 19.39 1.60
N GLN A 4 21.98 19.07 0.58
CA GLN A 4 20.65 18.48 0.79
C GLN A 4 20.63 16.96 0.53
N SER A 5 21.76 16.38 0.11
CA SER A 5 21.85 14.96 -0.24
C SER A 5 21.92 14.00 0.95
N SER A 6 22.15 14.48 2.19
CA SER A 6 22.27 13.62 3.37
C SER A 6 20.97 13.41 4.16
N LEU A 7 19.97 14.28 4.00
CA LEU A 7 18.72 14.23 4.79
C LEU A 7 17.64 13.32 4.16
N LEU A 8 17.81 12.98 2.88
CA LEU A 8 17.01 12.00 2.14
C LEU A 8 17.86 10.77 1.74
N ASP A 9 18.94 10.47 2.49
CA ASP A 9 19.71 9.24 2.26
C ASP A 9 18.98 8.02 2.84
N PHE A 10 17.80 7.75 2.29
CA PHE A 10 17.03 6.54 2.52
C PHE A 10 17.80 5.29 2.07
N SER A 11 18.92 5.43 1.35
CA SER A 11 19.69 4.31 0.79
C SER A 11 20.18 3.32 1.84
N LYS A 12 20.61 3.81 3.01
CA LYS A 12 21.09 2.95 4.10
C LYS A 12 19.96 2.25 4.87
N THR A 13 18.77 2.85 4.91
CA THR A 13 17.62 2.38 5.72
C THR A 13 16.46 1.85 4.88
N ILE A 14 16.59 1.81 3.56
CA ILE A 14 15.53 1.43 2.62
C ILE A 14 15.03 0.01 2.86
N LYS A 15 15.92 -0.92 3.24
CA LYS A 15 15.56 -2.30 3.60
C LYS A 15 14.60 -2.29 4.79
N THR A 16 14.86 -1.44 5.78
CA THR A 16 14.00 -1.27 6.96
C THR A 16 12.66 -0.65 6.58
N HIS A 17 12.65 0.41 5.76
CA HIS A 17 11.40 1.02 5.31
C HIS A 17 10.54 0.10 4.45
N ALA A 18 11.16 -0.67 3.54
CA ALA A 18 10.48 -1.69 2.75
C ALA A 18 9.94 -2.84 3.63
N THR A 19 10.68 -3.22 4.68
CA THR A 19 10.21 -4.20 5.66
C THR A 19 9.00 -3.69 6.45
N ILE A 20 9.05 -2.45 6.95
CA ILE A 20 7.93 -1.80 7.65
C ILE A 20 6.69 -1.78 6.75
N ILE A 21 6.87 -1.38 5.49
CA ILE A 21 5.80 -1.39 4.49
C ILE A 21 5.24 -2.80 4.27
N GLY A 22 6.10 -3.82 4.17
CA GLY A 22 5.67 -5.22 4.06
C GLY A 22 4.82 -5.65 5.26
N VAL A 23 5.24 -5.29 6.48
CA VAL A 23 4.47 -5.57 7.71
C VAL A 23 3.12 -4.85 7.68
N LEU A 24 3.06 -3.59 7.24
CA LEU A 24 1.81 -2.84 7.11
C LEU A 24 0.85 -3.48 6.09
N LEU A 25 1.36 -3.98 4.97
CA LEU A 25 0.55 -4.69 3.96
C LEU A 25 -0.02 -6.01 4.49
N VAL A 26 0.80 -6.78 5.23
CA VAL A 26 0.35 -8.01 5.89
C VAL A 26 -0.73 -7.69 6.92
N LEU A 27 -0.51 -6.68 7.77
CA LEU A 27 -1.49 -6.28 8.77
C LEU A 27 -2.81 -5.81 8.14
N SER A 28 -2.73 -5.03 7.07
CA SER A 28 -3.90 -4.59 6.29
C SER A 28 -4.66 -5.77 5.69
N THR A 29 -3.96 -6.76 5.14
CA THR A 29 -4.54 -7.98 4.59
C THR A 29 -5.26 -8.78 5.67
N ILE A 30 -4.60 -9.04 6.80
CA ILE A 30 -5.20 -9.77 7.93
C ILE A 30 -6.44 -9.03 8.42
N SER A 31 -6.35 -7.71 8.61
CA SER A 31 -7.47 -6.90 9.09
C SER A 31 -8.66 -6.96 8.12
N THR A 32 -8.41 -6.83 6.81
CA THR A 32 -9.46 -6.92 5.79
C THR A 32 -10.12 -8.29 5.78
N PHE A 33 -9.32 -9.36 5.92
CA PHE A 33 -9.82 -10.72 5.93
C PHE A 33 -10.63 -11.03 7.20
N VAL A 34 -10.15 -10.58 8.37
CA VAL A 34 -10.85 -10.70 9.65
C VAL A 34 -12.17 -9.93 9.61
N LEU A 35 -12.20 -8.73 9.05
CA LEU A 35 -13.44 -7.95 8.91
C LEU A 35 -14.44 -8.63 7.96
N GLY A 36 -13.96 -9.23 6.86
CA GLY A 36 -14.82 -9.98 5.93
C GLY A 36 -15.35 -11.28 6.52
N ALA A 37 -14.52 -12.00 7.28
CA ALA A 37 -14.88 -13.26 7.94
C ALA A 37 -15.77 -13.05 9.18
N SER A 38 -15.57 -11.95 9.91
CA SER A 38 -16.36 -11.59 11.10
C SER A 38 -17.64 -10.85 10.74
N TRP A 39 -17.93 -10.68 9.45
CA TRP A 39 -19.11 -9.95 8.98
C TRP A 39 -20.42 -10.57 9.48
N ASP A 40 -20.48 -11.90 9.53
CA ASP A 40 -21.65 -12.64 10.03
C ASP A 40 -21.92 -12.36 11.52
N LEU A 41 -20.88 -12.05 12.32
CA LEU A 41 -21.00 -11.66 13.73
C LEU A 41 -21.47 -10.19 13.90
N ILE A 42 -21.30 -9.36 12.87
CA ILE A 42 -21.63 -7.93 12.89
C ILE A 42 -23.06 -7.70 12.36
N VAL A 43 -23.52 -8.53 11.43
CA VAL A 43 -24.78 -8.35 10.70
C VAL A 43 -25.99 -9.00 11.36
N GLU A 44 -25.83 -9.63 12.53
CA GLU A 44 -26.91 -10.26 13.31
C GLU A 44 -28.11 -9.33 13.62
N HIS A 45 -27.99 -8.02 13.37
CA HIS A 45 -29.03 -7.01 13.62
C HIS A 45 -29.52 -6.19 12.40
N SER A 46 -29.16 -6.56 11.16
CA SER A 46 -29.49 -5.74 9.97
C SER A 46 -30.73 -6.24 9.20
N THR A 47 -31.70 -5.36 8.98
CA THR A 47 -32.93 -5.62 8.19
C THR A 47 -32.71 -5.69 6.67
N ASN A 48 -31.49 -5.42 6.18
CA ASN A 48 -31.18 -5.32 4.76
C ASN A 48 -30.13 -6.37 4.33
N ILE A 49 -30.55 -7.63 4.37
CA ILE A 49 -29.72 -8.83 4.23
C ILE A 49 -29.01 -8.88 2.87
N ASP A 50 -29.66 -8.41 1.79
CA ASP A 50 -29.09 -8.48 0.44
C ASP A 50 -27.92 -7.52 0.24
N ASN A 51 -28.05 -6.29 0.73
CA ASN A 51 -26.95 -5.31 0.72
C ASN A 51 -25.81 -5.75 1.65
N ALA A 52 -26.13 -6.34 2.81
CA ALA A 52 -25.13 -6.83 3.73
C ALA A 52 -24.30 -7.98 3.12
N LYS A 53 -24.93 -8.93 2.40
CA LYS A 53 -24.22 -10.01 1.69
C LYS A 53 -23.38 -9.49 0.51
N LEU A 54 -23.86 -8.47 -0.20
CA LEU A 54 -23.08 -7.80 -1.25
C LEU A 54 -21.82 -7.17 -0.65
N THR A 55 -21.95 -6.41 0.45
CA THR A 55 -20.82 -5.77 1.13
C THR A 55 -19.81 -6.79 1.64
N GLN A 56 -20.27 -7.91 2.22
CA GLN A 56 -19.40 -9.02 2.64
C GLN A 56 -18.59 -9.58 1.46
N THR A 57 -19.28 -9.85 0.35
CA THR A 57 -18.65 -10.41 -0.86
C THR A 57 -17.59 -9.46 -1.40
N ILE A 58 -17.91 -8.16 -1.46
CA ILE A 58 -16.94 -7.12 -1.86
C ILE A 58 -15.76 -7.10 -0.91
N LEU A 59 -15.98 -7.16 0.42
CA LEU A 59 -14.91 -7.15 1.41
C LEU A 59 -13.97 -8.35 1.26
N LEU A 60 -14.52 -9.54 1.04
CA LEU A 60 -13.74 -10.76 0.81
C LEU A 60 -12.95 -10.71 -0.48
N VAL A 61 -13.54 -10.21 -1.57
CA VAL A 61 -12.84 -10.01 -2.86
C VAL A 61 -11.70 -9.01 -2.71
N VAL A 62 -11.93 -7.88 -2.03
CA VAL A 62 -10.89 -6.89 -1.73
C VAL A 62 -9.80 -7.49 -0.84
N GLY A 63 -10.17 -8.29 0.16
CA GLY A 63 -9.23 -9.03 1.00
C GLY A 63 -8.36 -10.01 0.19
N ALA A 64 -8.95 -10.74 -0.76
CA ALA A 64 -8.22 -11.66 -1.64
C ALA A 64 -7.25 -10.91 -2.57
N ILE A 65 -7.66 -9.76 -3.12
CA ILE A 65 -6.79 -8.90 -3.93
C ILE A 65 -5.62 -8.37 -3.08
N ASN A 66 -5.89 -7.92 -1.85
CA ASN A 66 -4.87 -7.45 -0.91
C ASN A 66 -3.88 -8.57 -0.54
N LEU A 67 -4.36 -9.80 -0.38
CA LEU A 67 -3.52 -10.97 -0.11
C LEU A 67 -2.61 -11.30 -1.29
N LEU A 68 -3.14 -11.30 -2.51
CA LEU A 68 -2.35 -11.49 -3.72
C LEU A 68 -1.29 -10.39 -3.86
N PHE A 69 -1.69 -9.13 -3.68
CA PHE A 69 -0.78 -7.99 -3.75
C PHE A 69 0.34 -8.08 -2.72
N THR A 70 -0.01 -8.38 -1.47
CA THR A 70 0.96 -8.57 -0.38
C THR A 70 1.94 -9.69 -0.70
N THR A 71 1.44 -10.82 -1.22
CA THR A 71 2.28 -11.97 -1.59
C THR A 71 3.25 -11.61 -2.71
N ILE A 72 2.80 -10.92 -3.76
CA ILE A 72 3.65 -10.47 -4.86
C ILE A 72 4.71 -9.47 -4.38
N TYR A 73 4.33 -8.54 -3.49
CA TYR A 73 5.25 -7.60 -2.87
C TYR A 73 6.33 -8.33 -2.05
N LEU A 74 5.93 -9.29 -1.22
CA LEU A 74 6.82 -10.07 -0.36
C LEU A 74 7.79 -10.93 -1.18
N ILE A 75 7.30 -11.57 -2.25
CA ILE A 75 8.15 -12.31 -3.20
C ILE A 75 9.14 -11.37 -3.89
N GLY A 76 8.66 -10.21 -4.37
CA GLY A 76 9.50 -9.20 -5.00
C GLY A 76 10.59 -8.68 -4.07
N PHE A 77 10.27 -8.49 -2.79
CA PHE A 77 11.20 -8.07 -1.75
C PHE A 77 12.22 -9.16 -1.40
N LEU A 78 11.77 -10.38 -1.08
CA LEU A 78 12.65 -11.48 -0.64
C LEU A 78 13.56 -11.99 -1.76
N LYS A 79 13.01 -12.21 -2.96
CA LYS A 79 13.78 -12.74 -4.10
C LYS A 79 14.47 -11.64 -4.92
N ARG A 80 14.33 -10.36 -4.54
CA ARG A 80 14.85 -9.18 -5.25
C ARG A 80 14.55 -9.20 -6.76
N ILE A 81 13.36 -9.67 -7.13
CA ILE A 81 12.95 -9.80 -8.54
C ILE A 81 12.38 -8.48 -9.04
N ARG A 82 13.08 -7.85 -9.99
CA ARG A 82 12.71 -6.55 -10.59
C ARG A 82 11.31 -6.53 -11.21
N TRP A 83 10.88 -7.65 -11.80
CA TRP A 83 9.55 -7.79 -12.44
C TRP A 83 8.40 -7.69 -11.43
N CYS A 84 8.51 -8.34 -10.26
CA CYS A 84 7.47 -8.30 -9.24
C CYS A 84 7.25 -6.89 -8.70
N ILE A 85 8.33 -6.13 -8.46
CA ILE A 85 8.23 -4.73 -8.00
C ILE A 85 7.64 -3.82 -9.08
N THR A 86 7.92 -4.10 -10.36
CA THR A 86 7.30 -3.36 -11.47
C THR A 86 5.80 -3.62 -11.54
N VAL A 87 5.35 -4.87 -11.37
CA VAL A 87 3.92 -5.22 -11.30
C VAL A 87 3.25 -4.53 -10.11
N CYS A 88 3.90 -4.50 -8.94
CA CYS A 88 3.37 -3.77 -7.77
C CYS A 88 3.20 -2.28 -8.07
N LEU A 89 4.19 -1.66 -8.72
CA LEU A 89 4.17 -0.25 -9.07
C LEU A 89 3.02 0.06 -10.06
N VAL A 90 2.85 -0.78 -11.09
CA VAL A 90 1.74 -0.65 -12.06
C VAL A 90 0.39 -0.81 -11.39
N PHE A 91 0.25 -1.66 -10.37
CA PHE A 91 -1.00 -1.81 -9.62
C PHE A 91 -1.32 -0.58 -8.75
N VAL A 92 -0.29 0.08 -8.19
CA VAL A 92 -0.45 1.17 -7.23
C VAL A 92 -0.69 2.52 -7.92
N ILE A 93 -0.11 2.75 -9.10
CA ILE A 93 -0.29 4.00 -9.86
C ILE A 93 -1.78 4.33 -10.08
N PRO A 94 -2.63 3.42 -10.61
CA PRO A 94 -4.06 3.68 -10.79
C PRO A 94 -4.76 4.06 -9.48
N GLY A 95 -4.43 3.37 -8.38
CA GLY A 95 -4.97 3.68 -7.06
C GLY A 95 -4.60 5.09 -6.60
N PHE A 96 -3.34 5.49 -6.82
CA PHE A 96 -2.88 6.84 -6.50
C PHE A 96 -3.60 7.92 -7.33
N VAL A 97 -3.86 7.66 -8.62
CA VAL A 97 -4.64 8.55 -9.49
C VAL A 97 -6.08 8.67 -9.01
N LEU A 98 -6.72 7.56 -8.64
CA LEU A 98 -8.07 7.56 -8.06
C LEU A 98 -8.12 8.32 -6.73
N GLN A 99 -7.08 8.22 -5.90
CA GLN A 99 -6.97 8.97 -4.66
C GLN A 99 -6.83 10.48 -4.91
N ALA A 100 -6.05 10.87 -5.91
CA ALA A 100 -5.91 12.27 -6.32
C ALA A 100 -7.26 12.83 -6.83
N LEU A 101 -7.99 12.07 -7.64
CA LEU A 101 -9.35 12.42 -8.06
C LEU A 101 -10.28 12.56 -6.85
N SER A 102 -10.22 11.63 -5.90
CA SER A 102 -11.02 11.68 -4.67
C SER A 102 -10.72 12.92 -3.82
N LEU A 103 -9.47 13.38 -3.78
CA LEU A 103 -9.08 14.62 -3.12
C LEU A 103 -9.71 15.85 -3.82
N VAL A 104 -9.70 15.89 -5.16
CA VAL A 104 -10.35 16.95 -5.93
C VAL A 104 -11.86 16.98 -5.66
N LEU A 105 -12.52 15.82 -5.67
CA LEU A 105 -13.94 15.72 -5.35
C LEU A 105 -14.23 16.17 -3.90
N ALA A 106 -13.38 15.80 -2.95
CA ALA A 106 -13.54 16.20 -1.54
C ALA A 106 -13.41 17.72 -1.35
N LEU A 107 -12.50 18.37 -2.09
CA LEU A 107 -12.35 19.84 -2.08
C LEU A 107 -13.60 20.54 -2.62
N ILE A 108 -14.22 20.00 -3.67
CA ILE A 108 -15.47 20.54 -4.22
C ILE A 108 -16.62 20.39 -3.21
N SER A 109 -16.66 19.29 -2.47
CA SER A 109 -17.68 19.03 -1.45
C SER A 109 -17.52 19.86 -0.15
N LEU A 110 -16.44 20.65 0.00
CA LEU A 110 -16.10 21.46 1.19
C LEU A 110 -16.09 20.70 2.54
N SER A 111 -16.05 19.37 2.54
CA SER A 111 -16.03 18.59 3.78
C SER A 111 -14.61 18.49 4.33
N MET A 112 -14.33 19.24 5.39
CA MET A 112 -13.01 19.27 6.06
C MET A 112 -12.53 17.89 6.50
N VAL A 113 -13.45 17.02 6.94
CA VAL A 113 -13.12 15.66 7.40
C VAL A 113 -12.63 14.80 6.23
N HIS A 114 -13.31 14.85 5.08
CA HIS A 114 -12.91 14.11 3.89
C HIS A 114 -11.60 14.64 3.29
N ILE A 115 -11.38 15.95 3.34
CA ILE A 115 -10.12 16.56 2.88
C ILE A 115 -8.96 16.06 3.74
N LEU A 116 -9.09 16.10 5.07
CA LEU A 116 -8.04 15.66 5.99
C LEU A 116 -7.74 14.16 5.83
N GLN A 117 -8.78 13.32 5.78
CA GLN A 117 -8.63 11.89 5.59
C GLN A 117 -7.94 11.56 4.26
N ASN A 118 -8.36 12.20 3.17
CA ASN A 118 -7.75 11.99 1.85
C ASN A 118 -6.31 12.50 1.80
N LEU A 119 -5.99 13.59 2.50
CA LEU A 119 -4.63 14.13 2.57
C LEU A 119 -3.67 13.17 3.28
N ILE A 120 -4.09 12.60 4.41
CA ILE A 120 -3.32 11.59 5.13
C ILE A 120 -3.11 10.35 4.24
N SER A 121 -4.18 9.87 3.61
CA SER A 121 -4.11 8.71 2.71
C SER A 121 -3.20 8.98 1.51
N PHE A 122 -3.22 10.18 0.95
CA PHE A 122 -2.34 10.59 -0.14
C PHE A 122 -0.86 10.59 0.28
N GLY A 123 -0.56 11.08 1.49
CA GLY A 123 0.78 11.05 2.06
C GLY A 123 1.32 9.62 2.24
N ILE A 124 0.49 8.71 2.78
CA ILE A 124 0.86 7.31 2.97
C ILE A 124 1.10 6.61 1.62
N SER A 125 0.18 6.79 0.66
CA SER A 125 0.31 6.21 -0.69
C SER A 125 1.52 6.76 -1.44
N GLY A 126 1.81 8.06 -1.29
CA GLY A 126 3.01 8.69 -1.85
C GLY A 126 4.29 8.13 -1.24
N TYR A 127 4.33 7.96 0.08
CA TYR A 127 5.46 7.34 0.77
C TYR A 127 5.71 5.90 0.29
N PHE A 128 4.64 5.10 0.15
CA PHE A 128 4.73 3.74 -0.36
C PHE A 128 5.31 3.69 -1.79
N LEU A 129 4.86 4.59 -2.68
CA LEU A 129 5.41 4.74 -4.02
C LEU A 129 6.89 5.12 -4.02
N LEU A 130 7.29 6.05 -3.16
CA LEU A 130 8.70 6.46 -3.04
C LEU A 130 9.57 5.27 -2.65
N VAL A 131 9.17 4.49 -1.65
CA VAL A 131 9.95 3.30 -1.24
C VAL A 131 10.01 2.26 -2.36
N LEU A 132 8.91 2.00 -3.07
CA LEU A 132 8.90 1.10 -4.23
C LEU A 132 9.85 1.55 -5.35
N VAL A 133 9.85 2.84 -5.68
CA VAL A 133 10.73 3.43 -6.71
C VAL A 133 12.19 3.33 -6.28
N GLN A 134 12.49 3.64 -5.01
CA GLN A 134 13.85 3.55 -4.46
C GLN A 134 14.36 2.09 -4.45
N MET A 135 13.53 1.14 -4.04
CA MET A 135 13.83 -0.30 -4.10
C MET A 135 14.14 -0.74 -5.54
N ARG A 136 13.33 -0.29 -6.51
CA ARG A 136 13.56 -0.58 -7.93
C ARG A 136 14.88 0.01 -8.42
N LYS A 137 15.18 1.26 -8.06
CA LYS A 137 16.42 1.95 -8.43
C LYS A 137 17.66 1.23 -7.87
N MET A 138 17.62 0.80 -6.61
CA MET A 138 18.75 0.08 -5.99
C MET A 138 18.97 -1.30 -6.59
N MET A 139 17.89 -2.02 -6.89
CA MET A 139 18.01 -3.28 -7.63
C MET A 139 18.57 -3.04 -9.03
N SER A 140 18.20 -1.95 -9.71
CA SER A 140 18.73 -1.58 -11.03
C SER A 140 20.24 -1.35 -10.98
N ASN A 141 20.72 -0.68 -9.94
CA ASN A 141 22.11 -0.26 -9.79
C ASN A 141 23.03 -1.36 -9.21
N GLY A 142 22.52 -2.54 -8.87
CA GLY A 142 23.32 -3.64 -8.32
C GLY A 142 23.83 -3.44 -6.89
N LEU A 143 23.62 -2.27 -6.27
CA LEU A 143 24.11 -1.90 -4.93
C LEU A 143 23.63 -2.79 -3.78
N LEU A 144 22.58 -3.58 -3.99
CA LEU A 144 22.09 -4.52 -2.99
C LEU A 144 23.01 -5.75 -2.84
N ALA A 145 23.85 -6.07 -3.83
CA ALA A 145 24.82 -7.17 -3.76
C ALA A 145 26.09 -6.79 -2.95
N ASP A 146 26.51 -5.53 -2.98
CA ASP A 146 27.70 -5.06 -2.22
C ASP A 146 27.43 -4.85 -0.73
N SER A 147 26.18 -4.60 -0.33
CA SER A 147 25.81 -4.41 1.09
C SER A 147 25.80 -5.70 1.93
N GLU A 148 26.12 -6.85 1.34
CA GLU A 148 26.21 -8.15 2.01
C GLU A 148 27.67 -8.58 2.29
N GLN A 149 28.65 -7.71 1.98
CA GLN A 149 30.09 -7.95 2.22
C GLN A 149 30.71 -7.09 3.34
N VAL A 150 29.91 -6.44 4.19
CA VAL A 150 30.40 -5.76 5.40
C VAL A 150 29.65 -6.22 6.63
#